data_AF-A0A2H1WRU0-F1
#
_entry.id   AF-A0A2H1WRU0-F1
#
_cell.length_a   1.000
_cell.length_b   1.000
_cell.length_c   1.000
_cell.angle_alpha   90.00
_cell.angle_beta   90.00
_cell.angle_gamma   90.00
#
_symmetry.space_group_name_H-M   'P 1'
#
loop_
_entity.id
_entity.type
_entity.pdbx_description
1 polymer ?
#
loop_
_entity_poly.entity_id
_entity_poly.type
_entity_poly.pdbx_seq_one_letter_code
_entity_poly.pdbx_strand_id
1 'polypeptide(L)'
;MTIQERLEEMLQDPVFSLVKKKKPNFAENIVPVKGDVAEIKLGLSDEDWNMITNEVDIIFHVAATTRFDEALRISTMINIRGTREAVLLGKDCQKLKSFVYVSTTYSTATQANVDKEVMERFYPCPLPPELMVDMAENIDDERMDAIEANLIKGYPNTYTFTKSIAEEVVRSRAGDMPTCIIRPAVVISSYREPVPGWADASCAFGASG
;
A
#
# COMPACT_ATOMS: atom_id res chain seq x y z
N MET A 1 -18.39 -15.49 -5.97
CA MET A 1 -17.71 -15.76 -4.70
C MET A 1 -18.01 -14.62 -3.73
N THR A 2 -18.53 -14.93 -2.55
CA THR A 2 -18.77 -13.97 -1.47
C THR A 2 -17.46 -13.60 -0.79
N ILE A 3 -17.43 -12.52 0.01
CA ILE A 3 -16.21 -12.15 0.75
C ILE A 3 -15.82 -13.22 1.78
N GLN A 4 -16.82 -13.89 2.36
CA GLN A 4 -16.61 -14.97 3.32
C GLN A 4 -15.99 -16.20 2.65
N GLU A 5 -16.51 -16.60 1.49
CA GLU A 5 -15.92 -17.68 0.68
C GLU A 5 -14.46 -17.36 0.30
N ARG A 6 -14.17 -16.10 -0.07
CA ARG A 6 -12.80 -15.66 -0.39
C ARG A 6 -11.87 -15.76 0.82
N LEU A 7 -12.34 -15.38 2.01
CA LEU A 7 -11.58 -15.52 3.25
C LEU A 7 -11.32 -16.99 3.55
N GLU A 8 -12.33 -17.85 3.46
CA GLU A 8 -12.20 -19.29 3.72
C GLU A 8 -11.21 -19.97 2.78
N GLU A 9 -11.20 -19.59 1.51
CA GLU A 9 -10.21 -20.03 0.51
C GLU A 9 -8.80 -19.54 0.87
N MET A 10 -8.62 -18.25 1.15
CA MET A 10 -7.32 -17.67 1.52
C MET A 10 -6.74 -18.35 2.75
N LEU A 11 -7.57 -18.64 3.75
CA LEU A 11 -7.14 -19.32 4.96
C LEU A 11 -6.70 -20.76 4.71
N GLN A 12 -6.94 -21.37 3.55
CA GLN A 12 -6.40 -22.69 3.20
C GLN A 12 -4.90 -22.67 2.86
N ASP A 13 -4.31 -21.50 2.64
CA ASP A 13 -2.88 -21.41 2.31
C ASP A 13 -1.99 -22.03 3.42
N PRO A 14 -0.92 -22.78 3.05
CA PRO A 14 0.04 -23.35 3.99
C PRO A 14 0.65 -22.35 4.97
N VAL A 15 0.68 -21.05 4.65
CA VAL A 15 1.15 -19.97 5.54
C VAL A 15 0.40 -19.98 6.87
N PHE A 16 -0.89 -20.36 6.86
CA PHE A 16 -1.73 -20.42 8.05
C PHE A 16 -1.63 -21.75 8.80
N SER A 17 -0.88 -22.74 8.31
CA SER A 17 -0.81 -24.08 8.91
C SER A 17 -0.35 -24.06 10.38
N LEU A 18 0.67 -23.25 10.68
CA LEU A 18 1.22 -23.13 12.04
C LEU A 18 0.22 -22.49 13.01
N VAL A 19 -0.49 -21.44 12.58
CA VAL A 19 -1.49 -20.77 13.42
C VAL A 19 -2.73 -21.63 13.60
N LYS A 20 -3.20 -22.34 12.56
CA LYS A 20 -4.27 -23.35 12.66
C LYS A 20 -3.96 -24.39 13.73
N LYS A 21 -2.72 -24.90 13.76
CA LYS A 21 -2.29 -25.90 14.75
C LYS A 21 -2.23 -25.32 16.18
N LYS A 22 -1.75 -24.09 16.34
CA LYS A 22 -1.57 -23.46 17.66
C LYS A 22 -2.86 -22.83 18.22
N LYS A 23 -3.74 -22.34 17.36
CA LYS A 23 -5.00 -21.65 17.68
C LYS A 23 -6.07 -22.02 16.65
N PRO A 24 -6.79 -23.14 16.82
CA PRO A 24 -7.78 -23.62 15.85
C PRO A 24 -8.87 -22.59 15.49
N ASN A 25 -9.29 -21.78 16.46
CA ASN A 25 -10.34 -20.78 16.29
C ASN A 25 -9.80 -19.39 15.88
N PHE A 26 -8.55 -19.28 15.39
CA PHE A 26 -7.96 -17.97 15.07
C PHE A 26 -8.79 -17.17 14.05
N ALA A 27 -9.49 -17.86 13.15
CA ALA A 27 -10.36 -17.27 12.13
C ALA A 27 -11.52 -16.46 12.72
N GLU A 28 -11.99 -16.76 13.94
CA GLU A 28 -13.02 -15.98 14.63
C GLU A 28 -12.55 -14.55 14.97
N ASN A 29 -11.24 -14.30 14.94
CA ASN A 29 -10.66 -12.97 15.15
C ASN A 29 -10.46 -12.18 13.85
N ILE A 30 -10.96 -12.70 12.71
CA ILE A 30 -10.82 -12.08 11.40
C ILE A 30 -12.21 -11.63 10.94
N VAL A 31 -12.37 -10.32 10.79
CA VAL A 31 -13.59 -9.72 10.23
C VAL A 31 -13.25 -9.21 8.83
N PRO A 32 -13.68 -9.90 7.76
CA PRO A 32 -13.43 -9.43 6.41
C PRO A 32 -14.35 -8.26 6.06
N VAL A 33 -13.76 -7.18 5.57
CA VAL A 33 -14.49 -5.97 5.14
C VAL A 33 -14.37 -5.81 3.63
N LYS A 34 -15.48 -5.52 2.95
CA LYS A 34 -15.49 -5.31 1.50
C LYS A 34 -15.07 -3.87 1.21
N GLY A 35 -14.11 -3.71 0.31
CA GLY A 35 -13.66 -2.41 -0.18
C GLY A 35 -12.72 -2.55 -1.36
N ASP A 36 -12.39 -1.42 -1.96
CA ASP A 36 -11.40 -1.27 -3.01
C ASP A 36 -10.55 -0.04 -2.71
N VAL A 37 -9.25 -0.23 -2.52
CA VAL A 37 -8.32 0.85 -2.16
C VAL A 37 -8.24 1.92 -3.24
N ALA A 38 -8.55 1.59 -4.50
CA ALA A 38 -8.59 2.58 -5.56
C ALA A 38 -9.77 3.55 -5.36
N GLU A 39 -10.87 3.13 -4.74
CA GLU A 39 -12.11 3.92 -4.61
C GLU A 39 -12.06 4.97 -3.49
N ILE A 40 -12.91 5.99 -3.61
CA ILE A 40 -13.11 6.98 -2.54
C ILE A 40 -13.62 6.28 -1.28
N LYS A 41 -13.15 6.73 -0.11
CA LYS A 41 -13.39 6.07 1.18
C LYS A 41 -12.99 4.59 1.17
N LEU A 42 -11.99 4.21 0.36
CA LEU A 42 -11.52 2.83 0.18
C LEU A 42 -12.63 1.86 -0.28
N GLY A 43 -13.68 2.38 -0.92
CA GLY A 43 -14.84 1.59 -1.35
C GLY A 43 -15.64 0.97 -0.20
N LEU A 44 -15.44 1.46 1.03
CA LEU A 44 -16.12 0.97 2.23
C LEU A 44 -17.57 1.44 2.26
N SER A 45 -18.45 0.60 2.82
CA SER A 45 -19.79 1.03 3.22
C SER A 45 -19.71 2.06 4.36
N ASP A 46 -20.76 2.85 4.55
CA ASP A 46 -20.81 3.78 5.69
C ASP A 46 -20.87 3.02 7.02
N GLU A 47 -21.49 1.84 7.05
CA GLU A 47 -21.51 0.95 8.20
C GLU A 47 -20.08 0.50 8.57
N ASP A 48 -19.30 0.00 7.60
CA ASP A 48 -17.93 -0.46 7.82
C ASP A 48 -17.00 0.71 8.20
N TRP A 49 -17.16 1.87 7.55
CA TRP A 49 -16.42 3.08 7.89
C TRP A 49 -16.62 3.46 9.36
N ASN A 50 -17.87 3.46 9.82
CA ASN A 50 -18.21 3.77 11.20
C ASN A 50 -17.67 2.72 12.17
N MET A 51 -17.77 1.44 11.85
CA MET A 51 -17.18 0.38 12.68
C MET A 51 -15.67 0.60 12.86
N ILE A 52 -14.94 0.78 11.75
CA ILE A 52 -13.49 0.94 11.75
C ILE A 52 -13.06 2.18 12.55
N THR A 53 -13.69 3.32 12.31
CA THR A 53 -13.35 4.59 12.97
C THR A 53 -13.64 4.57 14.48
N ASN A 54 -14.59 3.77 14.95
CA ASN A 54 -14.90 3.64 16.38
C ASN A 54 -14.06 2.60 17.11
N GLU A 55 -13.51 1.60 16.42
CA GLU A 55 -12.91 0.42 17.05
C GLU A 55 -11.42 0.22 16.79
N VAL A 56 -10.87 0.73 15.69
CA VAL A 56 -9.49 0.42 15.30
C VAL A 56 -8.45 1.22 16.10
N ASP A 57 -7.54 0.49 16.73
CA ASP A 57 -6.37 1.05 17.42
C ASP A 57 -5.15 1.22 16.49
N ILE A 58 -4.96 0.33 15.50
CA ILE A 58 -3.76 0.31 14.64
C ILE A 58 -4.16 0.03 13.21
N ILE A 59 -3.66 0.84 12.27
CA ILE A 59 -3.83 0.63 10.83
C ILE A 59 -2.49 0.23 10.23
N PHE A 60 -2.46 -0.89 9.52
CA PHE A 60 -1.35 -1.27 8.64
C PHE A 60 -1.76 -1.05 7.19
N HIS A 61 -1.32 0.05 6.58
CA HIS A 61 -1.56 0.31 5.17
C HIS A 61 -0.46 -0.34 4.32
N VAL A 62 -0.76 -1.55 3.86
CA VAL A 62 0.12 -2.39 3.02
C VAL A 62 -0.36 -2.46 1.57
N ALA A 63 -1.59 -2.00 1.29
CA ALA A 63 -2.19 -2.12 -0.04
C ALA A 63 -1.45 -1.24 -1.06
N ALA A 64 -0.93 -1.87 -2.11
CA ALA A 64 -0.28 -1.25 -3.23
C ALA A 64 -0.34 -2.18 -4.45
N THR A 65 -0.30 -1.62 -5.67
CA THR A 65 0.14 -2.39 -6.83
C THR A 65 1.67 -2.32 -6.87
N THR A 66 2.31 -3.50 -6.86
CA THR A 66 3.76 -3.69 -6.83
C THR A 66 4.34 -4.04 -8.20
N ARG A 67 3.47 -4.13 -9.21
CA ARG A 67 3.84 -4.43 -10.59
C ARG A 67 4.65 -3.28 -11.19
N PHE A 68 5.79 -3.60 -11.78
CA PHE A 68 6.68 -2.59 -12.35
C PHE A 68 6.19 -2.03 -13.69
N ASP A 69 5.26 -2.73 -14.36
CA ASP A 69 4.69 -2.43 -15.67
C ASP A 69 3.21 -2.02 -15.60
N GLU A 70 2.69 -1.73 -14.41
CA GLU A 70 1.32 -1.25 -14.24
C GLU A 70 1.16 0.18 -14.79
N ALA A 71 0.05 0.42 -15.50
CA ALA A 71 -0.25 1.73 -16.07
C ALA A 71 -0.22 2.83 -14.99
N LEU A 72 0.34 4.00 -15.34
CA LEU A 72 0.52 5.10 -14.39
C LEU A 72 -0.78 5.55 -13.74
N ARG A 73 -1.91 5.57 -14.47
CA ARG A 73 -3.22 5.88 -13.89
C ARG A 73 -3.56 4.88 -12.78
N ILE A 74 -3.56 3.58 -13.08
CA ILE A 74 -3.93 2.54 -12.11
C ILE A 74 -3.03 2.62 -10.88
N SER A 75 -1.72 2.73 -11.08
CA SER A 75 -0.74 2.89 -10.00
C SER A 75 -1.00 4.14 -9.16
N THR A 76 -1.40 5.25 -9.77
CA THR A 76 -1.75 6.48 -9.04
C THR A 76 -2.99 6.29 -8.17
N MET A 77 -4.02 5.66 -8.71
CA MET A 77 -5.29 5.45 -8.01
C MET A 77 -5.10 4.53 -6.79
N ILE A 78 -4.31 3.47 -6.94
CA ILE A 78 -4.05 2.52 -5.85
C ILE A 78 -3.01 3.08 -4.87
N ASN A 79 -1.82 3.46 -5.35
CA ASN A 79 -0.69 3.75 -4.48
C ASN A 79 -0.76 5.16 -3.88
N ILE A 80 -1.27 6.15 -4.63
CA ILE A 80 -1.28 7.55 -4.20
C ILE A 80 -2.65 7.92 -3.61
N ARG A 81 -3.72 7.80 -4.40
CA ARG A 81 -5.08 8.11 -3.94
C ARG A 81 -5.53 7.16 -2.84
N GLY A 82 -5.33 5.85 -2.99
CA GLY A 82 -5.63 4.89 -1.92
C GLY A 82 -4.90 5.19 -0.61
N THR A 83 -3.64 5.66 -0.68
CA THR A 83 -2.91 6.15 0.51
C THR A 83 -3.55 7.41 1.10
N ARG A 84 -4.04 8.34 0.29
CA ARG A 84 -4.78 9.53 0.76
C ARG A 84 -6.03 9.09 1.51
N GLU A 85 -6.83 8.20 0.93
CA GLU A 85 -8.07 7.70 1.56
C GLU A 85 -7.78 6.94 2.86
N ALA A 86 -6.69 6.16 2.91
CA ALA A 86 -6.26 5.47 4.13
C ALA A 86 -5.83 6.44 5.25
N VAL A 87 -5.13 7.53 4.89
CA VAL A 87 -4.78 8.59 5.85
C VAL A 87 -6.03 9.31 6.35
N LEU A 88 -7.03 9.54 5.49
CA LEU A 88 -8.32 10.12 5.90
C LEU A 88 -9.06 9.20 6.87
N LEU A 89 -9.13 7.90 6.59
CA LEU A 89 -9.69 6.92 7.50
C LEU A 89 -8.99 6.94 8.87
N GLY A 90 -7.65 6.96 8.87
CA GLY A 90 -6.87 7.02 10.10
C GLY A 90 -7.13 8.28 10.93
N LYS A 91 -7.34 9.43 10.28
CA LYS A 91 -7.71 10.67 10.98
C LYS A 91 -9.09 10.62 11.64
N ASP A 92 -10.02 9.91 11.04
CA ASP A 92 -11.37 9.76 11.57
C ASP A 92 -11.45 8.70 12.69
N CYS A 93 -10.40 7.88 12.86
CA CYS A 93 -10.33 6.89 13.93
C CYS A 93 -10.16 7.52 15.32
N GLN A 94 -11.12 7.25 16.22
CA GLN A 94 -11.18 7.84 17.56
C GLN A 94 -10.14 7.28 18.54
N LYS A 95 -9.64 6.07 18.28
CA LYS A 95 -8.75 5.33 19.18
C LYS A 95 -7.38 5.06 18.58
N LEU A 96 -7.06 5.71 17.45
CA LEU A 96 -5.86 5.39 16.69
C LEU A 96 -4.60 5.65 17.53
N LYS A 97 -3.81 4.59 17.72
CA LYS A 97 -2.51 4.58 18.38
C LYS A 97 -1.36 4.54 17.39
N SER A 98 -1.57 4.01 16.18
CA SER A 98 -0.54 3.95 15.15
C SER A 98 -1.12 3.75 13.75
N PHE A 99 -0.66 4.56 12.80
CA PHE A 99 -0.81 4.38 11.37
C PHE A 99 0.53 3.97 10.76
N VAL A 100 0.64 2.73 10.32
CA VAL A 100 1.85 2.16 9.74
C VAL A 100 1.69 2.12 8.23
N TYR A 101 2.44 2.97 7.53
CA TYR A 101 2.54 2.94 6.08
C TYR A 101 3.71 2.08 5.63
N VAL A 102 3.45 1.06 4.84
CA VAL A 102 4.50 0.23 4.23
C VAL A 102 4.86 0.83 2.88
N SER A 103 6.02 1.49 2.82
CA SER A 103 6.64 2.01 1.60
C SER A 103 7.61 0.96 1.01
N THR A 104 8.76 1.39 0.49
CA THR A 104 9.83 0.54 -0.03
C THR A 104 11.16 1.32 -0.01
N THR A 105 12.30 0.65 0.15
CA THR A 105 13.61 1.32 0.00
C THR A 105 13.80 1.91 -1.39
N TYR A 106 13.10 1.37 -2.40
CA TYR A 106 13.17 1.83 -3.79
C TYR A 106 12.44 3.15 -4.05
N SER A 107 11.68 3.71 -3.09
CA SER A 107 10.98 4.99 -3.25
C SER A 107 11.95 6.17 -3.43
N THR A 108 13.21 5.96 -3.08
CA THR A 108 14.32 6.91 -3.20
C THR A 108 15.35 6.50 -4.25
N ALA A 109 15.15 5.37 -4.95
CA ALA A 109 16.08 4.83 -5.95
C ALA A 109 16.02 5.64 -7.26
N THR A 110 16.36 6.92 -7.18
CA THR A 110 16.35 7.85 -8.31
C THR A 110 17.73 7.97 -8.93
N GLN A 111 17.80 8.40 -10.19
CA GLN A 111 19.06 8.73 -10.86
C GLN A 111 19.88 9.76 -10.06
N ALA A 112 19.22 10.66 -9.32
CA ALA A 112 19.88 11.66 -8.48
C ALA A 112 20.53 11.06 -7.22
N ASN A 113 20.18 9.84 -6.83
CA ASN A 113 20.68 9.16 -5.63
C ASN A 113 21.65 8.00 -5.95
N VAL A 114 22.00 7.81 -7.21
CA VAL A 114 23.03 6.83 -7.62
C VAL A 114 24.37 7.16 -6.93
N ASP A 115 25.01 6.14 -6.37
CA ASP A 115 26.27 6.22 -5.61
C ASP A 115 26.22 7.13 -4.37
N LYS A 116 25.02 7.43 -3.86
CA LYS A 116 24.82 8.23 -2.64
C LYS A 116 24.30 7.36 -1.49
N GLU A 117 24.67 7.75 -0.28
CA GLU A 117 24.08 7.19 0.92
C GLU A 117 22.63 7.70 1.08
N VAL A 118 21.71 6.75 1.23
CA VAL A 118 20.28 7.03 1.47
C VAL A 118 20.01 6.91 2.96
N MET A 119 19.53 8.00 3.58
CA MET A 119 19.24 8.08 5.01
C MET A 119 17.73 8.00 5.27
N GLU A 120 17.34 7.67 6.49
CA GLU A 120 15.94 7.63 6.94
C GLU A 120 15.34 9.03 7.12
N ARG A 121 15.14 9.73 6.00
CA ARG A 121 14.52 11.06 5.94
C ARG A 121 13.60 11.17 4.74
N PHE A 122 12.81 12.22 4.70
CA PHE A 122 12.04 12.55 3.50
C PHE A 122 12.93 13.17 2.43
N TYR A 123 12.70 12.76 1.19
CA TYR A 123 13.34 13.30 0.00
C TYR A 123 12.34 14.17 -0.76
N PRO A 124 12.80 15.14 -1.58
CA PRO A 124 11.90 15.96 -2.39
C PRO A 124 10.95 15.11 -3.23
N CYS A 125 9.65 15.40 -3.12
CA CYS A 125 8.64 14.75 -3.93
C CYS A 125 8.75 15.24 -5.39
N PRO A 126 8.70 14.36 -6.40
CA PRO A 126 8.84 14.75 -7.80
C PRO A 126 7.65 15.55 -8.32
N LEU A 127 6.46 15.35 -7.73
CA LEU A 127 5.22 16.00 -8.14
C LEU A 127 4.27 16.12 -6.93
N PRO A 128 3.58 17.27 -6.73
CA PRO A 128 2.57 17.37 -5.68
C PRO A 128 1.52 16.25 -5.78
N PRO A 129 1.19 15.53 -4.69
CA PRO A 129 0.30 14.37 -4.78
C PRO A 129 -1.07 14.68 -5.37
N GLU A 130 -1.67 15.81 -4.99
CA GLU A 130 -2.99 16.20 -5.50
C GLU A 130 -2.98 16.47 -7.00
N LEU A 131 -1.88 16.99 -7.53
CA LEU A 131 -1.75 17.19 -8.98
C LEU A 131 -1.68 15.84 -9.70
N MET A 132 -0.94 14.86 -9.17
CA MET A 132 -0.89 13.52 -9.76
C MET A 132 -2.26 12.84 -9.75
N VAL A 133 -3.00 12.97 -8.64
CA VAL A 133 -4.35 12.40 -8.52
C VAL A 133 -5.33 13.10 -9.46
N ASP A 134 -5.33 14.44 -9.51
CA ASP A 134 -6.17 15.22 -10.42
C ASP A 134 -5.91 14.86 -11.89
N MET A 135 -4.64 14.70 -12.27
CA MET A 135 -4.26 14.23 -13.60
C MET A 135 -4.83 12.82 -13.88
N ALA A 136 -4.67 11.88 -12.95
CA ALA A 136 -5.17 10.52 -13.13
C ALA A 136 -6.70 10.42 -13.20
N GLU A 137 -7.43 11.32 -12.52
CA GLU A 137 -8.89 11.36 -12.50
C GLU A 137 -9.48 12.04 -13.75
N ASN A 138 -8.79 13.04 -14.31
CA ASN A 138 -9.37 13.95 -15.31
C ASN A 138 -8.71 13.88 -16.71
N ILE A 139 -7.53 13.28 -16.84
CA ILE A 139 -6.85 13.10 -18.14
C ILE A 139 -7.14 11.69 -18.66
N ASP A 140 -7.47 11.55 -19.95
CA ASP A 140 -7.69 10.27 -20.63
C ASP A 140 -6.41 9.41 -20.75
N ASP A 141 -6.55 8.10 -21.01
CA ASP A 141 -5.41 7.15 -20.96
C ASP A 141 -4.35 7.49 -22.00
N GLU A 142 -4.77 7.83 -23.22
CA GLU A 142 -3.86 8.14 -24.32
C GLU A 142 -2.93 9.31 -23.97
N ARG A 143 -3.47 10.35 -23.33
CA ARG A 143 -2.68 11.49 -22.87
C ARG A 143 -1.80 11.16 -21.67
N MET A 144 -2.28 10.33 -20.74
CA MET A 144 -1.49 9.87 -19.59
C MET A 144 -0.27 9.06 -20.06
N ASP A 145 -0.49 8.12 -20.98
CA ASP A 145 0.56 7.28 -21.56
C ASP A 145 1.59 8.13 -22.33
N ALA A 146 1.12 9.16 -23.05
CA ALA A 146 1.99 10.06 -23.81
C ALA A 146 2.96 10.88 -22.91
N ILE A 147 2.62 11.11 -21.65
CA ILE A 147 3.45 11.89 -20.71
C ILE A 147 4.16 11.02 -19.66
N GLU A 148 3.80 9.74 -19.52
CA GLU A 148 4.32 8.83 -18.50
C GLU A 148 5.85 8.84 -18.43
N ALA A 149 6.51 8.63 -19.58
CA ALA A 149 7.98 8.57 -19.66
C ALA A 149 8.67 9.86 -19.16
N ASN A 150 8.01 11.01 -19.30
CA ASN A 150 8.53 12.28 -18.80
C ASN A 150 8.26 12.45 -17.29
N LEU A 151 7.11 11.99 -16.81
CA LEU A 151 6.75 12.05 -15.38
C LEU A 151 7.66 11.16 -14.54
N ILE A 152 7.88 9.91 -14.97
CA ILE A 152 8.72 8.96 -14.25
C ILE A 152 10.23 9.17 -14.50
N LYS A 153 10.62 10.22 -15.23
CA LYS A 153 12.01 10.45 -15.61
C LYS A 153 12.91 10.53 -14.37
N GLY A 154 13.94 9.69 -14.35
CA GLY A 154 14.87 9.57 -13.23
C GLY A 154 14.44 8.55 -12.18
N TYR A 155 13.28 7.90 -12.34
CA TYR A 155 12.86 6.73 -11.59
C TYR A 155 13.01 5.45 -12.47
N PRO A 156 13.32 4.29 -11.87
CA PRO A 156 13.43 3.04 -12.60
C PRO A 156 12.12 2.55 -13.22
N ASN A 157 10.98 2.83 -12.57
CA ASN A 157 9.65 2.39 -12.98
C ASN A 157 8.53 3.13 -12.23
N THR A 158 7.29 2.89 -12.66
CA THR A 158 6.07 3.49 -12.11
C THR A 158 5.83 3.16 -10.64
N TYR A 159 6.21 1.97 -10.17
CA TYR A 159 6.10 1.59 -8.77
C TYR A 159 6.97 2.51 -7.87
N THR A 160 8.26 2.63 -8.17
CA THR A 160 9.17 3.49 -7.37
C THR A 160 8.74 4.95 -7.36
N PHE A 161 8.26 5.45 -8.51
CA PHE A 161 7.73 6.80 -8.66
C PHE A 161 6.49 7.02 -7.78
N THR A 162 5.49 6.14 -7.89
CA THR A 162 4.23 6.30 -7.14
C THR A 162 4.40 6.08 -5.64
N LYS A 163 5.30 5.20 -5.19
CA LYS A 163 5.65 5.05 -3.76
C LYS A 163 6.34 6.29 -3.20
N SER A 164 7.18 6.96 -4.00
CA SER A 164 7.78 8.25 -3.62
C SER A 164 6.73 9.31 -3.35
N ILE A 165 5.72 9.43 -4.23
CA ILE A 165 4.61 10.38 -4.07
C ILE A 165 3.67 9.96 -2.93
N ALA A 166 3.44 8.66 -2.73
CA ALA A 166 2.61 8.18 -1.63
C ALA A 166 3.25 8.44 -0.25
N GLU A 167 4.59 8.39 -0.12
CA GLU A 167 5.26 8.86 1.10
C GLU A 167 5.01 10.35 1.35
N GLU A 168 4.96 11.17 0.29
CA GLU A 168 4.62 12.58 0.39
C GLU A 168 3.16 12.79 0.83
N VAL A 169 2.21 11.95 0.40
CA VAL A 169 0.83 11.95 0.90
C VAL A 169 0.84 11.75 2.42
N VAL A 170 1.53 10.72 2.90
CA VAL A 170 1.61 10.44 4.34
C VAL A 170 2.27 11.62 5.07
N ARG A 171 3.41 12.12 4.57
CA ARG A 171 4.15 13.23 5.18
C ARG A 171 3.32 14.51 5.29
N SER A 172 2.64 14.89 4.21
CA SER A 172 1.93 16.17 4.10
C SER A 172 0.54 16.13 4.73
N ARG A 173 -0.12 14.96 4.73
CA ARG A 173 -1.49 14.83 5.22
C ARG A 173 -1.62 14.22 6.59
N ALA A 174 -0.70 13.37 7.09
CA ALA A 174 -0.88 12.73 8.39
C ALA A 174 -1.03 13.73 9.56
N GLY A 175 -0.36 14.89 9.49
CA GLY A 175 -0.39 15.89 10.57
C GLY A 175 0.11 15.30 11.88
N ASP A 176 -0.67 15.45 12.95
CA ASP A 176 -0.35 14.93 14.29
C ASP A 176 -0.72 13.44 14.48
N MET A 177 -1.23 12.76 13.44
CA MET A 177 -1.59 11.35 13.50
C MET A 177 -0.34 10.50 13.83
N PRO A 178 -0.40 9.56 14.80
CA PRO A 178 0.74 8.75 15.20
C PRO A 178 1.16 7.84 14.04
N THR A 179 2.21 8.21 13.31
CA THR A 179 2.51 7.63 11.99
C THR A 179 3.91 7.03 11.94
N CYS A 180 4.03 5.85 11.34
CA CYS A 180 5.30 5.19 11.04
C CYS A 180 5.37 4.87 9.55
N ILE A 181 6.51 5.15 8.91
CA ILE A 181 6.80 4.71 7.54
C ILE A 181 7.86 3.62 7.60
N ILE A 182 7.53 2.43 7.10
CA ILE A 182 8.46 1.31 6.98
C ILE A 182 8.87 1.21 5.52
N ARG A 183 10.18 1.16 5.25
CA ARG A 183 10.74 1.00 3.89
C ARG A 183 11.39 -0.38 3.75
N PRO A 184 10.62 -1.45 3.51
CA PRO A 184 11.20 -2.75 3.22
C PRO A 184 12.01 -2.74 1.93
N ALA A 185 13.06 -3.56 1.87
CA ALA A 185 13.77 -3.89 0.64
C ALA A 185 13.05 -5.04 -0.08
N VAL A 186 13.80 -5.90 -0.79
CA VAL A 186 13.24 -7.12 -1.39
C VAL A 186 12.73 -8.04 -0.29
N VAL A 187 11.44 -8.38 -0.37
CA VAL A 187 10.84 -9.41 0.48
C VAL A 187 11.02 -10.76 -0.21
N ILE A 188 11.70 -11.69 0.44
CA ILE A 188 11.96 -13.03 -0.07
C ILE A 188 11.20 -14.08 0.73
N SER A 189 11.37 -15.34 0.36
CA SER A 189 10.74 -16.47 1.04
C SER A 189 11.11 -16.51 2.52
N SER A 190 10.19 -17.06 3.30
CA SER A 190 10.39 -17.24 4.73
C SER A 190 11.59 -18.13 5.03
N TYR A 191 12.48 -17.68 5.90
CA TYR A 191 13.66 -18.45 6.30
C TYR A 191 13.30 -19.66 7.18
N ARG A 192 12.30 -19.51 8.06
CA ARG A 192 11.96 -20.53 9.06
C ARG A 192 10.46 -20.74 9.28
N GLU A 193 9.73 -19.70 9.66
CA GLU A 193 8.29 -19.75 9.92
C GLU A 193 7.53 -18.99 8.82
N PRO A 194 6.33 -19.45 8.41
CA PRO A 194 5.62 -20.63 8.91
C PRO A 194 6.14 -21.96 8.35
N VAL A 195 6.77 -21.95 7.17
CA VAL A 195 7.45 -23.10 6.55
C VAL A 195 8.65 -22.57 5.77
N PRO A 196 9.88 -23.10 5.94
CA PRO A 196 11.05 -22.62 5.20
C PRO A 196 10.82 -22.64 3.68
N GLY A 197 11.14 -21.55 3.01
CA GLY A 197 10.97 -21.40 1.57
C GLY A 197 9.56 -21.02 1.11
N TRP A 198 8.59 -20.87 2.03
CA TRP A 198 7.27 -20.37 1.64
C TRP A 198 7.40 -18.94 1.11
N ALA A 199 6.83 -18.71 -0.07
CA ALA A 199 6.67 -17.41 -0.71
C ALA A 199 5.29 -17.40 -1.38
N ASP A 200 4.61 -16.26 -1.35
CA ASP A 200 3.40 -16.07 -2.12
C ASP A 200 3.72 -16.11 -3.62
N ALA A 201 2.80 -16.64 -4.44
CA ALA A 201 2.95 -16.65 -5.89
C ALA A 201 3.03 -15.23 -6.46
N SER A 202 2.40 -14.25 -5.80
CA SER A 202 2.45 -12.84 -6.19
C SER A 202 3.87 -12.28 -6.13
N CYS A 203 4.73 -12.78 -5.21
CA CYS A 203 6.14 -12.39 -5.08
C CYS A 203 6.97 -12.55 -6.36
N ALA A 204 6.48 -13.29 -7.36
CA ALA A 204 7.14 -13.40 -8.66
C ALA A 204 7.10 -12.11 -9.50
N PHE A 205 6.21 -11.16 -9.21
CA PHE A 205 5.88 -10.05 -10.10
C PHE A 205 6.25 -8.65 -9.58
N GLY A 206 6.85 -8.52 -8.40
CA GLY A 206 7.13 -7.22 -7.78
C GLY A 206 8.25 -7.24 -6.73
N ALA A 207 8.67 -6.04 -6.28
CA ALA A 207 9.74 -5.87 -5.27
C ALA A 207 9.38 -6.45 -3.89
N SER A 208 8.10 -6.65 -3.63
CA SER A 208 7.58 -7.01 -2.31
C SER A 208 6.21 -7.66 -2.48
N GLY A 209 6.20 -8.91 -2.93
CA GLY A 209 4.92 -9.58 -3.20
C GLY A 209 4.22 -9.09 -4.45
#